data_AF-A0A2G9N9J7-F1
#
_entry.id   AF-A0A2G9N9J7-F1
#
_cell.length_a   1.000
_cell.length_b   1.000
_cell.length_c   1.000
_cell.angle_alpha   90.00
_cell.angle_beta   90.00
_cell.angle_gamma   90.00
#
_symmetry.space_group_name_H-M   'P 1'
#
loop_
_entity.id
_entity.type
_entity.pdbx_description
1 polymer ?
#
loop_
_entity_poly.entity_id
_entity_poly.type
_entity_poly.pdbx_seq_one_letter_code
_entity_poly.pdbx_strand_id
1 'polypeptide(L)'
;MVFDVTRKSLYWMLAGIVITMTIFAFAMILSMFQNSQLGIPEEFEAEIIALRFTHTEDCFAYKDTKTGRIFPDVIDPLKLNKDQLNRCYQTSSSATGLKDFNFGIEVDGFTQDKLMTNNFILNRVKFELPKKKVFVKSGDQFIETHMKVSISR
;
A
#
# COMPACT_ATOMS: atom_id res chain seq x y z
N MET A 1 -17.87 21.03 -62.34
CA MET A 1 -16.57 21.16 -61.64
C MET A 1 -16.70 21.68 -60.20
N VAL A 2 -17.49 22.73 -59.93
CA VAL A 2 -17.64 23.26 -58.54
C VAL A 2 -18.32 22.26 -57.58
N PHE A 3 -19.31 21.49 -58.06
CA PHE A 3 -20.04 20.52 -57.23
C PHE A 3 -19.17 19.34 -56.72
N ASP A 4 -18.17 18.90 -57.49
CA ASP A 4 -17.27 17.82 -57.06
C ASP A 4 -16.29 18.28 -55.98
N VAL A 5 -15.85 19.53 -56.06
CA VAL A 5 -14.94 20.13 -55.07
C VAL A 5 -15.65 20.29 -53.73
N THR A 6 -16.90 20.76 -53.74
CA THR A 6 -17.71 20.92 -52.52
C THR A 6 -17.99 19.57 -51.85
N ARG A 7 -18.33 18.54 -52.62
CA ARG A 7 -18.61 17.19 -52.10
C ARG A 7 -17.35 16.55 -51.51
N LYS A 8 -16.20 16.69 -52.17
CA LYS A 8 -14.90 16.21 -51.66
C LYS A 8 -14.51 16.92 -50.37
N SER A 9 -14.69 18.24 -50.30
CA SER A 9 -14.42 19.04 -49.10
C SER A 9 -15.28 18.60 -47.91
N LEU A 10 -16.58 18.36 -48.14
CA LEU A 10 -17.50 17.87 -47.12
C LEU A 10 -17.08 16.52 -46.54
N TYR A 11 -16.64 15.57 -47.40
CA TYR A 11 -16.15 14.27 -46.94
C TYR A 11 -14.87 14.38 -46.10
N TRP A 12 -13.92 15.25 -46.48
CA TRP A 12 -12.71 15.46 -45.69
C TRP A 12 -13.00 16.12 -44.33
N MET A 13 -13.96 17.04 -44.27
CA MET A 13 -14.40 17.65 -43.02
C MET A 13 -15.04 16.63 -42.08
N LEU A 14 -15.95 15.79 -42.60
CA LEU A 14 -16.56 14.71 -41.82
C LEU A 14 -15.53 13.68 -41.35
N ALA A 15 -14.59 13.28 -42.20
CA ALA A 15 -13.51 12.37 -41.83
C ALA A 15 -12.65 12.96 -40.70
N GLY A 16 -12.33 14.25 -40.75
CA GLY A 16 -11.58 14.94 -39.69
C GLY A 16 -12.29 14.91 -38.34
N ILE A 17 -13.62 15.11 -38.32
CA ILE A 17 -14.43 15.03 -37.09
C ILE A 17 -14.42 13.60 -36.54
N VAL A 18 -14.59 12.58 -37.38
CA VAL A 18 -14.61 11.18 -36.94
C VAL A 18 -13.24 10.76 -36.37
N ILE A 19 -12.16 11.15 -37.04
CA ILE A 19 -10.79 10.84 -36.59
C ILE A 19 -10.50 11.51 -35.24
N THR A 20 -10.80 12.80 -35.10
CA THR A 20 -10.59 13.52 -33.83
C THR A 20 -11.41 12.93 -32.69
N MET A 21 -12.68 12.61 -32.94
CA MET A 21 -13.55 11.96 -31.95
C MET A 21 -13.01 10.59 -31.51
N THR A 22 -12.44 9.81 -32.44
CA THR A 22 -11.81 8.52 -32.14
C THR A 22 -10.55 8.69 -31.28
N ILE A 23 -9.71 9.67 -31.57
CA ILE A 23 -8.51 9.97 -30.77
C ILE A 23 -8.89 10.39 -29.35
N PHE A 24 -9.90 11.25 -29.19
CA PHE A 24 -10.39 11.66 -27.88
C PHE A 24 -10.98 10.50 -27.08
N ALA A 25 -11.78 9.65 -27.72
CA ALA A 25 -12.34 8.45 -27.08
C ALA A 25 -11.22 7.51 -26.60
N PHE A 26 -10.20 7.29 -27.43
CA PHE A 26 -9.05 6.47 -27.07
C PHE A 26 -8.25 7.06 -25.90
N ALA A 27 -8.01 8.37 -25.89
CA ALA A 27 -7.33 9.05 -24.79
C ALA A 27 -8.11 8.95 -23.47
N MET A 28 -9.44 9.08 -23.51
CA MET A 28 -10.29 8.90 -22.33
C MET A 28 -10.22 7.46 -21.81
N ILE A 29 -10.29 6.46 -22.68
CA ILE A 29 -10.15 5.05 -22.30
C ILE A 29 -8.80 4.81 -21.62
N LEU A 30 -7.69 5.30 -22.20
CA LEU A 30 -6.37 5.17 -21.59
C LEU A 30 -6.29 5.83 -20.20
N SER A 31 -6.87 7.01 -20.04
CA SER A 31 -6.91 7.70 -18.74
C SER A 31 -7.72 6.91 -17.69
N MET A 32 -8.84 6.29 -18.09
CA MET A 32 -9.61 5.42 -17.21
C MET A 32 -8.84 4.14 -16.84
N PHE A 33 -8.13 3.54 -17.81
CA PHE A 33 -7.34 2.33 -17.57
C PHE A 33 -6.21 2.57 -16.58
N GLN A 34 -5.48 3.68 -16.69
CA GLN A 34 -4.42 4.07 -15.75
C GLN A 34 -4.91 4.14 -14.30
N ASN A 35 -6.15 4.59 -14.08
CA ASN A 35 -6.72 4.68 -12.74
C ASN A 35 -7.23 3.33 -12.19
N SER A 36 -7.56 2.37 -13.06
CA SER A 36 -8.18 1.09 -12.67
C SER A 36 -7.19 -0.04 -12.40
N GLN A 37 -6.01 -0.05 -13.03
CA GLN A 37 -5.09 -1.20 -13.00
C GLN A 37 -3.93 -1.11 -12.00
N LEU A 38 -3.81 -0.02 -11.23
CA LEU A 38 -2.72 0.15 -10.26
C LEU A 38 -3.11 -0.24 -8.82
N GLY A 39 -4.27 -0.86 -8.62
CA GLY A 39 -4.65 -1.40 -7.33
C GLY A 39 -3.81 -2.62 -6.97
N ILE A 40 -2.79 -2.45 -6.13
CA ILE A 40 -2.06 -3.58 -5.52
C ILE A 40 -3.09 -4.45 -4.78
N PRO A 41 -3.15 -5.77 -5.01
CA PRO A 41 -4.05 -6.65 -4.26
C PRO A 41 -3.77 -6.55 -2.76
N GLU A 42 -4.83 -6.60 -1.95
CA GLU A 42 -4.75 -6.33 -0.50
C GLU A 42 -3.82 -7.34 0.21
N GLU A 43 -3.71 -8.57 -0.31
CA GLU A 43 -2.74 -9.59 0.14
C GLU A 43 -1.28 -9.10 0.03
N PHE A 44 -0.89 -8.62 -1.16
CA PHE A 44 0.45 -8.10 -1.42
C PHE A 44 0.72 -6.82 -0.64
N GLU A 45 -0.29 -5.96 -0.48
CA GLU A 45 -0.18 -4.75 0.33
C GLU A 45 0.17 -5.11 1.79
N ALA A 46 -0.53 -6.09 2.37
CA ALA A 46 -0.30 -6.50 3.75
C ALA A 46 1.05 -7.20 3.92
N GLU A 47 1.48 -7.97 2.93
CA GLU A 47 2.79 -8.62 2.92
C GLU A 47 3.93 -7.60 2.81
N ILE A 48 3.81 -6.59 1.96
CA ILE A 48 4.80 -5.51 1.83
C ILE A 48 4.90 -4.72 3.13
N ILE A 49 3.76 -4.40 3.77
CA ILE A 49 3.73 -3.77 5.09
C ILE A 49 4.47 -4.67 6.09
N ALA A 50 4.09 -5.93 6.18
CA ALA A 50 4.73 -6.91 7.07
C ALA A 50 6.25 -6.96 6.88
N LEU A 51 6.72 -7.04 5.63
CA LEU A 51 8.14 -7.05 5.28
C LEU A 51 8.85 -5.76 5.73
N ARG A 52 8.27 -4.59 5.43
CA ARG A 52 8.85 -3.30 5.80
C ARG A 52 9.12 -3.20 7.31
N PHE A 53 8.15 -3.61 8.13
CA PHE A 53 8.27 -3.52 9.59
C PHE A 53 9.22 -4.56 10.19
N THR A 54 9.38 -5.71 9.54
CA THR A 54 10.23 -6.82 10.01
C THR A 54 11.67 -6.77 9.50
N HIS A 55 11.96 -5.93 8.49
CA HIS A 55 13.28 -5.86 7.86
C HIS A 55 14.02 -4.54 8.09
N THR A 56 13.34 -3.49 8.58
CA THR A 56 13.93 -2.15 8.76
C THR A 56 14.28 -1.89 10.22
N GLU A 57 15.52 -1.49 10.52
CA GLU A 57 15.97 -1.22 11.90
C GLU A 57 15.25 -0.05 12.56
N ASP A 58 14.87 0.94 11.75
CA ASP A 58 14.09 2.09 12.20
C ASP A 58 12.67 1.68 12.59
N CYS A 59 12.26 0.44 12.30
CA CYS A 59 10.95 -0.10 12.64
C CYS A 59 11.03 -1.17 13.72
N PHE A 60 10.37 -2.29 13.53
CA PHE A 60 10.27 -3.31 14.56
C PHE A 60 11.42 -4.31 14.49
N ALA A 61 12.26 -4.26 13.45
CA ALA A 61 13.36 -5.19 13.29
C ALA A 61 14.39 -5.06 14.42
N TYR A 62 14.84 -6.21 14.91
CA TYR A 62 15.88 -6.32 15.92
C TYR A 62 17.25 -6.01 15.31
N LYS A 63 18.00 -5.16 16.01
CA LYS A 63 19.40 -4.85 15.71
C LYS A 63 20.25 -5.27 16.88
N ASP A 64 21.21 -6.14 16.63
CA ASP A 64 22.20 -6.49 17.64
C ASP A 64 23.12 -5.29 17.90
N THR A 65 23.14 -4.82 19.15
CA THR A 65 23.92 -3.66 19.56
C THR A 65 25.42 -3.92 19.55
N LYS A 66 25.86 -5.18 19.61
CA LYS A 66 27.30 -5.55 19.59
C LYS A 66 27.87 -5.60 18.19
N THR A 67 27.13 -6.20 17.26
CA THR A 67 27.60 -6.39 15.87
C THR A 67 27.05 -5.35 14.90
N GLY A 68 26.03 -4.59 15.30
CA GLY A 68 25.30 -3.67 14.43
C GLY A 68 24.42 -4.37 13.38
N ARG A 69 24.33 -5.70 13.40
CA ARG A 69 23.60 -6.49 12.40
C ARG A 69 22.10 -6.44 12.65
N ILE A 70 21.34 -6.22 11.59
CA ILE A 70 19.87 -6.31 11.58
C ILE A 70 19.48 -7.76 11.31
N PHE A 71 18.57 -8.29 12.11
CA PHE A 71 18.03 -9.63 11.92
C PHE A 71 16.63 -9.51 11.30
N PRO A 72 16.49 -9.84 10.01
CA PRO A 72 15.19 -9.81 9.35
C PRO A 72 14.24 -10.84 9.96
N ASP A 73 12.93 -10.53 9.95
CA ASP A 73 11.86 -11.34 10.56
C ASP A 73 12.02 -11.56 12.08
N VAL A 74 12.99 -10.90 12.72
CA VAL A 74 13.14 -10.84 14.17
C VAL A 74 12.69 -9.47 14.66
N ILE A 75 11.69 -9.46 15.51
CA ILE A 75 11.09 -8.26 16.08
C ILE A 75 11.71 -7.96 17.45
N ASP A 76 12.03 -6.70 17.67
CA ASP A 76 12.39 -6.16 18.98
C ASP A 76 11.11 -5.75 19.74
N PRO A 77 10.79 -6.40 20.88
CA PRO A 77 9.58 -6.10 21.63
C PRO A 77 9.57 -4.69 22.20
N LEU A 78 10.73 -4.07 22.45
CA LEU A 78 10.81 -2.69 22.94
C LEU A 78 10.35 -1.70 21.86
N LYS A 79 10.49 -2.07 20.59
CA LYS A 79 10.09 -1.27 19.44
C LYS A 79 8.62 -1.50 19.05
N LEU A 80 7.94 -2.51 19.59
CA LEU A 80 6.52 -2.79 19.35
C LEU A 80 5.61 -1.82 20.12
N ASN A 81 5.66 -0.54 19.76
CA ASN A 81 4.83 0.49 20.37
C ASN A 81 4.33 1.50 19.31
N LYS A 82 3.32 2.29 19.71
CA LYS A 82 2.66 3.25 18.84
C LYS A 82 3.59 4.38 18.38
N ASP A 83 4.51 4.81 19.24
CA ASP A 83 5.45 5.88 18.90
C ASP A 83 6.41 5.45 17.80
N GLN A 84 6.91 4.21 17.87
CA GLN A 84 7.77 3.65 16.85
C GLN A 84 7.02 3.45 15.52
N LEU A 85 5.77 2.96 15.58
CA LEU A 85 4.92 2.87 14.38
C LEU A 85 4.80 4.23 13.68
N ASN A 86 4.49 5.28 14.44
CA ASN A 86 4.35 6.64 13.94
C ASN A 86 5.67 7.24 13.44
N ARG A 87 6.84 6.77 13.90
CA ARG A 87 8.14 7.19 13.34
C ARG A 87 8.43 6.50 12.02
N CYS A 88 8.07 5.21 11.91
CA CYS A 88 8.27 4.41 10.71
C CYS A 88 7.36 4.76 9.55
N TYR A 89 6.12 5.09 9.88
CA TYR A 89 5.08 5.28 8.91
C TYR A 89 4.13 6.36 9.38
N GLN A 90 4.23 7.52 8.73
CA GLN A 90 3.31 8.64 8.92
C GLN A 90 2.43 8.71 7.69
N THR A 91 1.11 8.56 7.87
CA THR A 91 0.19 8.95 6.79
C THR A 91 0.04 10.46 6.80
N SER A 92 -0.07 11.04 5.61
CA SER A 92 -0.29 12.48 5.48
C SER A 92 -1.61 12.85 6.16
N SER A 93 -1.56 13.80 7.09
CA SER A 93 -2.75 14.30 7.81
C SER A 93 -3.73 15.07 6.91
N SER A 94 -3.31 15.40 5.68
CA SER A 94 -4.08 16.18 4.70
C SER A 94 -4.87 15.33 3.70
N ALA A 95 -4.60 14.03 3.59
CA ALA A 95 -5.40 13.12 2.78
C ALA A 95 -6.40 12.42 3.69
N THR A 96 -7.65 12.32 3.28
CA THR A 96 -8.78 11.61 3.89
C THR A 96 -8.58 10.08 4.01
N GLY A 97 -7.35 9.61 4.22
CA GLY A 97 -6.97 8.19 4.26
C GLY A 97 -7.01 7.51 2.88
N LEU A 98 -7.35 8.23 1.81
CA LEU A 98 -7.64 7.65 0.49
C LEU A 98 -6.41 7.32 -0.37
N LYS A 99 -5.22 7.86 -0.03
CA LYS A 99 -3.98 7.64 -0.80
C LYS A 99 -2.89 6.91 -0.03
N ASP A 100 -3.01 6.81 1.29
CA ASP A 100 -2.01 6.19 2.16
C ASP A 100 -2.52 4.82 2.64
N PHE A 101 -1.60 3.91 2.95
CA PHE A 101 -1.93 2.58 3.47
C PHE A 101 -2.38 2.71 4.93
N ASN A 102 -3.63 2.41 5.22
CA ASN A 102 -4.11 2.37 6.61
C ASN A 102 -4.14 0.93 7.07
N PHE A 103 -3.40 0.63 8.12
CA PHE A 103 -3.26 -0.75 8.59
C PHE A 103 -3.12 -0.80 10.11
N GLY A 104 -3.36 -1.98 10.65
CA GLY A 104 -3.07 -2.32 12.03
C GLY A 104 -2.18 -3.55 12.12
N ILE A 105 -1.20 -3.51 13.01
CA ILE A 105 -0.25 -4.59 13.25
C ILE A 105 -0.49 -5.13 14.66
N GLU A 106 -0.50 -6.45 14.78
CA GLU A 106 -0.58 -7.15 16.05
C GLU A 106 0.41 -8.31 16.03
N VAL A 107 1.20 -8.46 17.09
CA VAL A 107 2.09 -9.60 17.29
C VAL A 107 1.56 -10.42 18.46
N ASP A 108 1.20 -11.67 18.19
CA ASP A 108 0.57 -12.58 19.17
C ASP A 108 1.47 -12.69 20.43
N GLY A 109 0.93 -12.29 21.59
CA GLY A 109 1.61 -12.39 22.89
C GLY A 109 2.57 -11.25 23.25
N PHE A 110 2.82 -10.29 22.35
CA PHE A 110 3.74 -9.17 22.58
C PHE A 110 3.10 -7.80 22.42
N THR A 111 2.00 -7.72 21.67
CA THR A 111 1.23 -6.49 21.51
C THR A 111 0.01 -6.53 22.45
N GLN A 112 -0.15 -5.54 23.32
CA GLN A 112 -1.32 -5.43 24.20
C GLN A 112 -2.56 -4.96 23.42
N ASP A 113 -2.39 -3.91 22.62
CA ASP A 113 -3.43 -3.33 21.76
C ASP A 113 -2.93 -3.22 20.33
N LYS A 114 -3.80 -3.50 19.35
CA LYS A 114 -3.50 -3.40 17.92
C LYS A 114 -2.85 -2.06 17.58
N LEU A 115 -1.64 -2.11 17.02
CA LEU A 115 -0.88 -0.92 16.62
C LEU A 115 -1.39 -0.43 15.27
N MET A 116 -2.28 0.55 15.29
CA MET A 116 -2.97 1.07 14.11
C MET A 116 -2.29 2.33 13.54
N THR A 117 -2.39 2.62 12.25
CA THR A 117 -2.04 3.95 11.73
C THR A 117 -3.06 5.01 12.18
N ASN A 118 -2.72 6.29 12.05
CA ASN A 118 -3.57 7.42 12.46
C ASN A 118 -4.92 7.50 11.72
N ASN A 119 -4.99 6.97 10.50
CA ASN A 119 -6.19 6.98 9.66
C ASN A 119 -6.86 5.59 9.56
N PHE A 120 -6.56 4.68 10.50
CA PHE A 120 -7.17 3.35 10.52
C PHE A 120 -8.64 3.40 10.99
N ILE A 121 -9.55 2.83 10.20
CA ILE A 121 -11.00 2.80 10.49
C ILE A 121 -11.42 1.37 10.83
N LEU A 122 -11.65 1.11 12.12
CA LEU A 122 -11.97 -0.22 12.66
C LEU A 122 -13.17 -0.92 11.96
N ASN A 123 -14.18 -0.17 11.52
CA ASN A 123 -15.37 -0.73 10.86
C ASN A 123 -15.20 -0.94 9.34
N ARG A 124 -14.00 -0.71 8.78
CA ARG A 124 -13.68 -0.85 7.35
C ARG A 124 -12.44 -1.70 7.11
N VAL A 125 -12.19 -2.69 7.97
CA VAL A 125 -11.17 -3.70 7.66
C VAL A 125 -11.62 -4.49 6.44
N LYS A 126 -10.86 -4.38 5.34
CA LYS A 126 -11.17 -5.08 4.09
C LYS A 126 -10.48 -6.44 4.01
N PHE A 127 -9.27 -6.51 4.57
CA PHE A 127 -8.43 -7.69 4.50
C PHE A 127 -7.57 -7.83 5.75
N GLU A 128 -7.34 -9.08 6.14
CA GLU A 128 -6.39 -9.44 7.17
C GLU A 128 -5.43 -10.50 6.62
N LEU A 129 -4.14 -10.23 6.68
CA LEU A 129 -3.12 -11.18 6.27
C LEU A 129 -3.18 -12.41 7.20
N PRO A 130 -3.23 -13.63 6.64
CA PRO A 130 -3.09 -14.84 7.43
C PRO A 130 -1.79 -14.76 8.22
N LYS A 131 -1.87 -15.08 9.52
CA LYS A 131 -0.80 -15.09 10.51
C LYS A 131 0.59 -15.34 9.90
N LYS A 132 1.37 -14.28 9.67
CA LYS A 132 2.74 -14.36 9.15
C LYS A 132 3.66 -14.80 10.29
N LYS A 133 4.46 -15.83 10.07
CA LYS A 133 5.45 -16.26 11.05
C LYS A 133 6.54 -15.22 11.23
N VAL A 134 6.84 -14.88 12.49
CA VAL A 134 7.90 -13.95 12.88
C VAL A 134 8.55 -14.43 14.17
N PHE A 135 9.78 -14.00 14.44
CA PHE A 135 10.44 -14.23 15.72
C PHE A 135 10.42 -12.96 16.56
N VAL A 136 10.33 -13.08 17.87
CA VAL A 136 10.50 -11.95 18.79
C VAL A 136 11.68 -12.21 19.71
N LYS A 137 12.57 -11.23 19.83
CA LYS A 137 13.73 -11.30 20.73
C LYS A 137 13.27 -11.05 22.17
N SER A 138 13.31 -12.07 23.02
CA SER A 138 13.00 -11.94 24.46
C SER A 138 14.17 -12.43 25.30
N GLY A 139 14.88 -11.50 25.95
CA GLY A 139 16.11 -11.81 26.68
C GLY A 139 17.17 -12.42 25.75
N ASP A 140 17.64 -13.63 26.05
CA ASP A 140 18.59 -14.38 25.21
C ASP A 140 17.94 -15.29 24.16
N GLN A 141 16.62 -15.45 24.19
CA GLN A 141 15.91 -16.37 23.30
C GLN A 141 15.21 -15.64 22.14
N PHE A 142 14.88 -16.42 21.10
CA PHE A 142 14.00 -16.03 20.00
C PHE A 142 12.73 -16.86 20.10
N ILE A 143 11.59 -16.20 20.25
CA ILE A 143 10.29 -16.84 20.40
C ILE A 143 9.58 -16.79 19.05
N GLU A 144 9.26 -17.95 18.46
CA GLU A 144 8.43 -18.01 17.25
C GLU A 144 6.99 -17.61 17.61
N THR A 145 6.45 -16.66 16.86
CA THR A 145 5.07 -16.20 16.99
C THR A 145 4.52 -15.78 15.63
N HIS A 146 3.32 -15.20 15.63
CA HIS A 146 2.66 -14.74 14.43
C HIS A 146 2.36 -13.25 14.50
N MET A 147 2.55 -12.58 13.37
CA MET A 147 2.14 -11.22 13.12
C MET A 147 0.88 -11.22 12.26
N LYS A 148 -0.11 -10.44 12.68
CA LYS A 148 -1.31 -10.13 11.89
C LYS A 148 -1.19 -8.70 11.37
N VAL A 149 -1.54 -8.52 10.11
CA VAL A 149 -1.64 -7.21 9.48
C VAL A 149 -3.05 -7.07 8.93
N SER A 150 -3.80 -6.10 9.43
CA SER A 150 -5.15 -5.80 8.95
C SER A 150 -5.14 -4.50 8.17
N ILE A 151 -5.71 -4.49 6.97
CA ILE A 151 -5.81 -3.31 6.10
C ILE A 151 -7.19 -2.69 6.19
N SER A 152 -7.22 -1.37 6.25
CA SER A 152 -8.41 -0.52 6.23
C SER A 152 -8.36 0.46 5.06
N ARG A 153 -9.46 0.60 4.31
CA ARG A 153 -9.64 1.63 3.27
C ARG A 153 -11.02 2.26 3.34
#